data_AF-A0A3A9FJG3-F1
#
_entry.id   AF-A0A3A9FJG3-F1
#
_cell.length_a   1.000
_cell.length_b   1.000
_cell.length_c   1.000
_cell.angle_alpha   90.00
_cell.angle_beta   90.00
_cell.angle_gamma   90.00
#
_symmetry.space_group_name_H-M   'P 1'
#
loop_
_entity.id
_entity.type
_entity.pdbx_description
1 polymer ?
#
loop_
_entity_poly.entity_id
_entity_poly.type
_entity_poly.pdbx_seq_one_letter_code
_entity_poly.pdbx_strand_id
1 'polypeptide(L)' 'MTTIQPAGAKTATIYRRIGSTTYKVRVHFSETAKETMNDKILHLIRRGAVTNGYDCGTMGIPQTSQPLEGSST' A
#
# COMPACT_ATOMS: atom_id res chain seq x y z
N MET A 1 -17.17 11.31 1.28
CA MET A 1 -16.71 12.68 1.01
C MET A 1 -15.33 12.61 0.36
N THR A 2 -15.22 13.00 -0.91
CA THR A 2 -13.95 12.99 -1.64
C THR A 2 -13.29 14.35 -1.44
N THR A 3 -12.32 14.44 -0.54
CA THR A 3 -11.49 15.64 -0.40
C THR A 3 -10.57 15.75 -1.61
N ILE A 4 -10.88 16.71 -2.48
CA ILE A 4 -10.04 17.13 -3.60
C ILE A 4 -8.91 17.98 -3.02
N GLN A 5 -7.66 17.60 -3.31
CA GLN A 5 -6.46 18.22 -2.74
C GLN A 5 -6.12 19.56 -3.42
N PRO A 6 -5.50 20.51 -2.70
CA PRO A 6 -5.16 21.83 -3.22
C PRO A 6 -4.10 21.78 -4.33
N ALA A 7 -4.18 22.74 -5.27
CA ALA A 7 -3.54 22.79 -6.59
C ALA A 7 -1.98 22.86 -6.63
N GLY A 8 -1.28 22.55 -5.54
CA GLY A 8 0.18 22.47 -5.48
C GLY A 8 0.73 21.15 -4.92
N ALA A 9 -0.12 20.22 -4.50
CA ALA A 9 0.31 18.97 -3.91
C ALA A 9 0.64 17.93 -5.00
N LYS A 10 1.94 17.69 -5.23
CA LYS A 10 2.47 16.61 -6.10
C LYS A 10 2.20 15.20 -5.57
N THR A 11 1.37 15.07 -4.55
CA THR A 11 1.05 13.79 -3.94
C THR A 11 -0.42 13.73 -3.57
N ALA A 12 -1.07 12.60 -3.85
CA ALA A 12 -2.41 12.29 -3.38
C ALA A 12 -2.43 11.18 -2.32
N THR A 13 -3.27 11.29 -1.29
CA THR A 13 -3.53 10.17 -0.39
C THR A 13 -4.97 9.68 -0.55
N ILE A 14 -5.16 8.38 -0.79
CA ILE A 14 -6.43 7.73 -1.01
C ILE A 14 -6.61 6.65 0.06
N TYR A 15 -7.78 6.60 0.68
CA TYR A 15 -8.14 5.51 1.59
C TYR A 15 -9.15 4.61 0.89
N ARG A 16 -8.84 3.32 0.78
CA ARG A 16 -9.72 2.34 0.13
C ARG A 16 -9.85 1.10 1.00
N ARG A 17 -11.09 0.74 1.31
CA ARG A 17 -11.40 -0.53 1.96
C ARG A 17 -11.60 -1.63 0.92
N ILE A 18 -10.92 -2.76 1.13
CA ILE A 18 -11.04 -3.99 0.34
C ILE A 18 -11.21 -5.13 1.35
N GLY A 19 -12.39 -5.76 1.35
CA GLY A 19 -12.78 -6.70 2.41
C GLY A 19 -12.81 -6.05 3.79
N SER A 20 -12.16 -6.69 4.78
CA SER A 20 -12.00 -6.16 6.14
C SER A 20 -10.86 -5.16 6.28
N THR A 21 -9.96 -5.06 5.30
CA THR A 21 -8.76 -4.23 5.39
C THR A 21 -8.97 -2.86 4.76
N THR A 22 -8.53 -1.82 5.47
CA THR A 22 -8.50 -0.44 4.93
C THR A 22 -7.08 -0.08 4.56
N TYR A 23 -6.87 0.19 3.27
CA TYR A 23 -5.58 0.58 2.73
C TYR A 23 -5.46 2.10 2.67
N LYS A 24 -4.30 2.62 3.12
CA LYS A 24 -3.87 4.00 2.90
C LYS A 24 -2.88 4.02 1.75
N VAL A 25 -3.29 4.54 0.61
CA VAL A 25 -2.50 4.61 -0.62
C VAL A 25 -1.97 6.03 -0.77
N ARG A 26 -0.65 6.20 -0.93
CA ARG A 26 -0.02 7.47 -1.29
C ARG A 26 0.41 7.41 -2.75
N VAL A 27 -0.05 8.35 -3.55
CA VAL A 27 0.24 8.52 -4.97
C VAL A 27 1.17 9.71 -5.11
N HIS A 28 2.27 9.57 -5.85
CA HIS A 28 3.20 10.65 -6.14
C HIS A 28 3.13 10.97 -7.64
N PHE A 29 2.74 12.21 -7.97
CA PHE A 29 2.70 12.73 -9.33
C PHE A 29 4.06 13.34 -9.68
N SER A 30 4.57 13.02 -10.85
CA SER A 30 5.80 13.61 -11.38
C SER A 30 5.50 14.30 -12.70
N GLU A 31 5.97 15.54 -12.84
CA GLU A 31 5.84 16.34 -14.06
C GLU A 31 6.90 15.96 -15.11
N THR A 32 8.01 15.37 -14.67
CA THR A 32 9.16 15.02 -15.52
C THR A 32 9.22 13.53 -15.87
N ALA A 33 8.41 12.70 -15.20
CA ALA A 33 8.31 11.29 -15.51
C ALA A 33 7.63 11.10 -16.87
N LYS A 34 8.30 10.38 -17.78
CA LYS A 34 7.75 10.04 -19.09
C LYS A 34 6.75 8.88 -19.04
N GLU A 35 6.80 8.10 -17.97
CA GLU A 35 5.93 6.93 -17.79
C GLU A 35 4.57 7.34 -17.24
N THR A 36 3.52 6.91 -17.94
CA THR A 36 2.13 7.09 -17.52
C THR A 36 1.74 6.09 -16.42
N MET A 37 0.59 6.33 -15.77
CA MET A 37 0.03 5.35 -14.83
C MET A 37 -0.24 4.00 -15.50
N ASN A 38 -0.65 3.99 -16.78
CA ASN A 38 -0.83 2.77 -17.55
C ASN A 38 0.49 2.02 -17.77
N ASP A 39 1.58 2.73 -18.07
CA ASP A 39 2.91 2.12 -18.22
C ASP A 39 3.34 1.44 -16.92
N LYS A 40 3.10 2.09 -15.78
CA LYS A 40 3.40 1.54 -14.45
C LYS A 40 2.56 0.32 -14.11
N ILE A 41 1.25 0.33 -14.41
CA ILE A 41 0.37 -0.83 -14.21
C ILE A 41 0.80 -1.99 -15.10
N LEU A 42 1.06 -1.73 -16.38
CA LEU A 42 1.50 -2.73 -17.33
C LEU A 42 2.84 -3.35 -16.93
N HIS A 43 3.77 -2.52 -16.46
CA HIS A 43 5.04 -2.97 -15.91
C HIS A 43 4.85 -3.86 -14.68
N LEU A 44 3.98 -3.46 -13.74
CA LEU A 44 3.71 -4.26 -12.54
C LEU A 44 3.03 -5.59 -12.88
N ILE A 45 2.16 -5.64 -13.88
CA ILE A 45 1.55 -6.90 -14.35
C ILE A 45 2.62 -7.79 -14.99
N ARG A 46 3.44 -7.22 -15.88
CA ARG A 46 4.52 -7.95 -16.57
C ARG A 46 5.61 -8.44 -15.61
N ARG A 47 5.95 -7.65 -14.58
CA ARG A 47 6.96 -8.01 -13.57
C ARG A 47 6.38 -8.78 -12.39
N GLY A 48 5.12 -8.60 -12.02
CA GLY A 48 4.45 -9.35 -10.96
C GLY A 48 4.21 -10.81 -11.33
N ALA A 49 4.17 -11.13 -12.63
CA ALA A 49 4.28 -12.50 -13.14
C ALA A 49 5.70 -13.09 -13.03
N VAL A 50 6.73 -12.25 -12.80
CA VAL A 50 8.12 -12.66 -12.60
C VAL A 50 8.47 -12.42 -11.13
N THR A 51 8.18 -13.41 -10.31
CA THR A 51 8.64 -13.52 -8.93
C THR A 51 10.17 -13.64 -8.88
N ASN A 52 10.90 -12.55 -9.10
CA ASN A 52 12.35 -12.53 -8.89
C ASN A 52 12.70 -11.61 -7.72
N GLY A 53 12.54 -12.19 -6.53
CA GLY A 53 13.48 -12.11 -5.41
C GLY A 53 14.18 -10.78 -5.15
N TYR A 54 13.46 -9.82 -4.60
CA TYR A 54 14.07 -8.95 -3.58
C TYR A 54 13.27 -9.18 -2.31
N ASP A 55 13.87 -9.95 -1.42
CA ASP A 55 13.48 -10.17 -0.04
C ASP A 55 13.50 -8.84 0.71
N CYS A 56 12.48 -8.01 0.47
CA CYS A 56 12.24 -6.81 1.25
C CYS A 56 11.21 -7.16 2.33
N GLY A 57 11.71 -7.72 3.43
CA GLY A 57 11.02 -7.73 4.70
C GLY A 57 9.89 -8.75 4.80
N THR A 58 10.24 -10.03 4.87
CA THR A 58 9.44 -10.92 5.71
C THR A 58 9.56 -10.41 7.15
N MET A 59 8.70 -9.48 7.55
CA MET A 59 8.55 -9.10 8.95
C MET A 59 8.14 -10.37 9.69
N GLY A 60 9.03 -10.86 10.56
CA GLY A 60 8.76 -12.05 11.36
C GLY A 60 7.43 -11.93 12.09
N ILE A 61 6.79 -13.07 12.33
CA ILE A 61 5.53 -13.16 13.08
C ILE A 61 5.76 -12.45 14.42
N PRO A 62 4.98 -11.42 14.80
CA PRO A 62 5.14 -10.79 16.09
C PRO A 62 4.91 -11.84 17.18
N GLN A 63 5.96 -12.17 17.94
CA GLN A 63 5.88 -13.04 19.10
C GLN A 63 5.06 -12.29 20.17
N THR A 64 3.77 -12.60 20.25
CA THR A 64 2.90 -12.10 21.31
C THR A 64 3.13 -12.97 22.55
N SER A 65 4.12 -12.61 23.36
CA SER A 65 4.27 -13.17 24.70
C SER A 65 3.29 -12.46 25.63
N GLN A 66 2.03 -12.88 25.66
CA GLN A 66 1.17 -12.68 26.84
C GLN A 66 -0.15 -13.47 26.69
N PRO A 67 -0.33 -14.57 27.43
CA PRO A 67 -1.65 -15.15 27.65
C PRO A 67 -2.49 -14.15 28.45
N LEU A 68 -3.70 -13.84 27.95
CA LEU A 68 -4.70 -13.13 28.74
C LEU A 68 -5.26 -14.13 29.76
N GLU A 69 -4.60 -14.21 30.91
CA GLU A 69 -5.08 -14.95 32.07
C GLU A 69 -6.34 -14.28 32.61
N GLY A 70 -7.45 -15.01 32.59
CA GLY A 70 -8.56 -14.88 33.53
C GLY A 70 -9.48 -13.65 33.39
N SER A 71 -10.70 -13.89 32.93
CA SER A 71 -11.86 -13.22 33.51
C SER A 71 -12.98 -14.23 33.68
N SER A 72 -13.16 -14.61 34.94
CA SER A 72 -14.18 -15.52 35.44
C SER A 72 -15.59 -15.04 35.09
N THR A 73 -16.47 -16.00 34.79
CA THR A 73 -17.89 -15.93 35.14
C THR A 73 -18.14 -16.93 36.25
#